data_AF-A0AAE0VGT6-F1
#
_entry.id   AF-A0AAE0VGT6-F1
#
_cell.length_a   1.000
_cell.length_b   1.000
_cell.length_c   1.000
_cell.angle_alpha   90.00
_cell.angle_beta   90.00
_cell.angle_gamma   90.00
#
_symmetry.space_group_name_H-M   'P 1'
#
loop_
_entity.id
_entity.type
_entity.pdbx_description
1 polymer ?
#
loop_
_entity_poly.entity_id
_entity_poly.type
_entity_poly.pdbx_seq_one_letter_code
_entity_poly.pdbx_strand_id
1 'polypeptide(L)'
;MADALSAESQSASGSSNQENVFNEFYHEVKAIEHRDSDLTPKQQIDRLTRPGATYFNLNPYDVLKVDPDTPIADIKKKYRQMSILVHPDKNPDDGERAQKAFEAVNKAYKTLENEEGYKRCKEIIEEAKDRVDEMIKQKKKQLKKEGKPQDVPEDDSDKVRQFFLSSINKIYITISQFNRHS
;
A
#
# COMPACT_ATOMS: atom_id res chain seq x y z
N MET A 1 51.88 -4.70 40.05
CA MET A 1 51.89 -4.86 38.58
C MET A 1 51.13 -6.15 38.30
N ALA A 2 49.84 -6.04 38.00
CA ALA A 2 49.27 -6.13 36.65
C ALA A 2 49.27 -7.60 36.17
N ASP A 3 48.19 -8.25 35.75
CA ASP A 3 46.87 -7.82 35.32
C ASP A 3 45.87 -8.98 35.49
N ALA A 4 44.61 -8.61 35.70
CA ALA A 4 43.46 -9.51 35.71
C ALA A 4 43.01 -9.85 34.28
N LEU A 5 42.44 -11.03 34.07
CA LEU A 5 41.33 -11.27 33.11
C LEU A 5 40.78 -12.70 33.26
N SER A 6 39.89 -12.85 34.24
CA SER A 6 38.71 -13.72 34.13
C SER A 6 37.51 -12.83 33.76
N ALA A 7 36.49 -13.43 33.15
CA ALA A 7 35.26 -12.83 32.59
C ALA A 7 35.45 -12.28 31.16
N GLU A 8 34.58 -12.52 30.18
CA GLU A 8 33.14 -12.75 30.25
C GLU A 8 32.68 -13.58 29.04
N SER A 9 32.05 -14.72 29.31
CA SER A 9 31.13 -15.37 28.38
C SER A 9 29.73 -14.84 28.67
N GLN A 10 29.17 -14.00 27.79
CA GLN A 10 27.72 -13.85 27.53
C GLN A 10 27.43 -12.64 26.62
N SER A 11 26.78 -12.88 25.47
CA SER A 11 25.67 -12.06 24.95
C SER A 11 25.18 -12.61 23.60
N ALA A 12 24.39 -13.67 23.64
CA ALA A 12 23.61 -14.15 22.49
C ALA A 12 22.19 -14.53 22.95
N SER A 13 21.40 -13.55 23.37
CA SER A 13 20.00 -13.78 23.80
C SER A 13 19.01 -12.67 23.40
N GLY A 14 19.40 -11.77 22.50
CA GLY A 14 18.51 -10.72 21.98
C GLY A 14 17.78 -11.07 20.68
N SER A 15 18.21 -12.10 19.94
CA SER A 15 17.76 -12.34 18.55
C SER A 15 16.57 -13.32 18.42
N SER A 16 16.48 -14.30 19.32
CA SER A 16 15.48 -15.38 19.22
C SER A 16 14.04 -14.92 19.44
N ASN A 17 13.83 -13.93 20.31
CA ASN A 17 12.47 -13.43 20.58
C ASN A 17 11.87 -12.63 19.41
N GLN A 18 12.69 -11.91 18.64
CA GLN A 18 12.20 -11.18 17.47
C GLN A 18 11.91 -12.11 16.30
N GLU A 19 12.74 -13.13 16.09
CA GLU A 19 12.49 -14.17 15.08
C GLU A 19 11.25 -15.02 15.41
N ASN A 20 11.03 -15.37 16.68
CA ASN A 20 9.84 -16.12 17.08
C ASN A 20 8.56 -15.31 16.87
N VAL A 21 8.55 -14.03 17.25
CA VAL A 21 7.41 -13.13 17.01
C VAL A 21 7.17 -12.92 15.51
N PHE A 22 8.25 -12.83 14.72
CA PHE A 22 8.16 -12.69 13.26
C PHE A 22 7.68 -13.96 12.57
N ASN A 23 8.12 -15.13 13.04
CA ASN A 23 7.68 -16.43 12.53
C ASN A 23 6.22 -16.70 12.90
N GLU A 24 5.80 -16.35 14.12
CA GLU A 24 4.41 -16.48 14.55
C GLU A 24 3.49 -15.52 13.77
N PHE A 25 3.93 -14.28 13.55
CA PHE A 25 3.25 -13.36 12.63
C PHE A 25 3.21 -13.89 11.20
N TYR A 26 4.28 -14.53 10.73
CA TYR A 26 4.30 -15.16 9.40
C TYR A 26 3.32 -16.33 9.30
N HIS A 27 3.22 -17.16 10.34
CA HIS A 27 2.22 -18.22 10.40
C HIS A 27 0.80 -17.69 10.49
N GLU A 28 0.58 -16.58 11.18
CA GLU A 28 -0.70 -15.87 11.25
C GLU A 28 -1.08 -15.28 9.87
N VAL A 29 -0.15 -14.59 9.20
CA VAL A 29 -0.33 -14.09 7.83
C VAL A 29 -0.63 -15.25 6.87
N LYS A 30 0.12 -16.35 6.97
CA LYS A 30 -0.09 -17.57 6.16
C LYS A 30 -1.43 -18.25 6.44
N ALA A 31 -1.95 -18.15 7.66
CA ALA A 31 -3.28 -18.65 8.01
C ALA A 31 -4.40 -17.71 7.54
N ILE A 32 -4.14 -16.41 7.40
CA ILE A 32 -5.04 -15.43 6.77
C ILE A 32 -5.07 -15.63 5.25
N GLU A 33 -3.93 -15.93 4.62
CA GLU A 33 -3.83 -16.29 3.19
C GLU A 33 -4.72 -17.49 2.81
N HIS A 34 -5.00 -18.40 3.74
CA HIS A 34 -5.85 -19.56 3.48
C HIS A 34 -7.36 -19.26 3.53
N ARG A 35 -7.77 -18.14 4.16
CA ARG A 35 -9.19 -17.72 4.25
C ARG A 35 -9.61 -16.78 3.12
N ASP A 36 -8.71 -15.92 2.65
CA ASP A 36 -8.94 -15.02 1.52
C ASP A 36 -8.06 -15.46 0.34
N SER A 37 -8.64 -16.20 -0.61
CA SER A 37 -7.94 -16.78 -1.78
C SER A 37 -7.34 -15.76 -2.78
N ASP A 38 -7.20 -14.49 -2.42
CA ASP A 38 -6.90 -13.38 -3.36
C ASP A 38 -5.53 -12.71 -3.19
N LEU A 39 -4.65 -13.19 -2.30
CA LEU A 39 -3.36 -12.51 -2.06
C LEU A 39 -2.17 -13.44 -1.80
N THR A 40 -1.88 -14.33 -2.76
CA THR A 40 -0.66 -15.14 -2.73
C THR A 40 0.60 -14.28 -2.97
N PRO A 41 1.78 -14.71 -2.50
CA PRO A 41 3.06 -14.05 -2.78
C PRO A 41 3.28 -13.79 -4.28
N LYS A 42 2.98 -14.78 -5.13
CA LYS A 42 3.12 -14.68 -6.59
C LYS A 42 2.19 -13.63 -7.20
N GLN A 43 0.91 -13.64 -6.85
CA GLN A 43 -0.04 -12.61 -7.32
C GLN A 43 0.41 -11.21 -6.92
N GLN A 44 1.02 -11.07 -5.74
CA GLN A 44 1.48 -9.78 -5.27
C GLN A 44 2.71 -9.27 -6.00
N ILE A 45 3.65 -10.17 -6.26
CA ILE A 45 4.81 -9.89 -7.10
C ILE A 45 4.35 -9.52 -8.52
N ASP A 46 3.46 -10.30 -9.13
CA ASP A 46 2.93 -10.04 -10.47
C ASP A 46 2.23 -8.68 -10.53
N ARG A 47 1.39 -8.34 -9.55
CA ARG A 47 0.70 -7.04 -9.47
C ARG A 47 1.69 -5.88 -9.44
N LEU A 48 2.75 -6.00 -8.63
CA LEU A 48 3.73 -4.94 -8.42
C LEU A 48 4.78 -4.85 -9.54
N THR A 49 4.95 -5.90 -10.33
CA THR A 49 5.96 -5.98 -11.40
C THR A 49 5.39 -6.06 -12.82
N ARG A 50 4.05 -6.10 -12.99
CA ARG A 50 3.42 -6.10 -14.31
C ARG A 50 3.88 -4.92 -15.17
N PRO A 51 3.91 -5.06 -16.51
CA PRO A 51 4.14 -3.93 -17.40
C PRO A 51 3.19 -2.76 -17.06
N GLY A 52 3.75 -1.56 -16.90
CA GLY A 52 2.99 -0.38 -16.46
C GLY A 52 2.80 -0.22 -14.95
N ALA A 53 3.30 -1.15 -14.13
CA ALA A 53 3.24 -1.06 -12.66
C ALA A 53 3.89 0.23 -12.13
N THR A 54 4.88 0.80 -12.81
CA THR A 54 5.51 2.07 -12.40
C THR A 54 4.49 3.20 -12.18
N TYR A 55 3.42 3.26 -12.98
CA TYR A 55 2.37 4.28 -12.84
C TYR A 55 1.35 3.93 -11.75
N PHE A 56 1.00 2.65 -11.62
CA PHE A 56 0.09 2.17 -10.57
C PHE A 56 0.74 2.24 -9.18
N ASN A 57 2.04 2.00 -9.11
CA ASN A 57 2.83 2.05 -7.88
C ASN A 57 3.17 3.49 -7.44
N LEU A 58 2.73 4.52 -8.19
CA LEU A 58 2.86 5.92 -7.76
C LEU A 58 1.98 6.22 -6.54
N ASN A 59 0.84 5.53 -6.41
CA ASN A 59 -0.07 5.68 -5.29
C ASN A 59 0.36 4.76 -4.14
N PRO A 60 0.90 5.31 -3.02
CA PRO A 60 1.38 4.49 -1.91
C PRO A 60 0.29 3.66 -1.23
N TYR A 61 -0.94 4.18 -1.20
CA TYR A 61 -2.08 3.49 -0.58
C TYR A 61 -2.50 2.25 -1.38
N ASP A 62 -2.48 2.31 -2.71
CA ASP A 62 -2.79 1.15 -3.56
C ASP A 62 -1.68 0.09 -3.52
N VAL A 63 -0.42 0.51 -3.41
CA VAL A 63 0.72 -0.41 -3.22
C VAL A 63 0.57 -1.21 -1.92
N LEU A 64 0.18 -0.56 -0.83
CA LEU A 64 0.01 -1.21 0.48
C LEU A 64 -1.37 -1.85 0.67
N LYS A 65 -2.29 -1.69 -0.29
CA LYS A 65 -3.69 -2.14 -0.20
C LYS A 65 -4.37 -1.66 1.07
N VAL A 66 -4.26 -0.36 1.31
CA VAL A 66 -4.90 0.33 2.43
C VAL A 66 -5.75 1.48 1.91
N ASP A 67 -6.80 1.83 2.64
CA ASP A 67 -7.59 3.00 2.31
C ASP A 67 -6.84 4.30 2.65
N PRO A 68 -7.06 5.39 1.91
CA PRO A 68 -6.41 6.68 2.18
C PRO A 68 -6.65 7.24 3.59
N ASP A 69 -7.75 6.85 4.21
CA ASP A 69 -8.15 7.27 5.56
C ASP A 69 -7.60 6.32 6.67
N THR A 70 -6.78 5.32 6.30
CA THR A 70 -6.18 4.36 7.25
C THR A 70 -5.16 5.05 8.16
N PRO A 71 -5.17 4.81 9.49
CA PRO A 71 -4.19 5.38 10.40
C PRO A 71 -2.78 4.80 10.16
N ILE A 72 -1.75 5.62 10.40
CA ILE A 72 -0.33 5.27 10.18
C ILE A 72 0.07 3.97 10.90
N ALA A 73 -0.50 3.71 12.09
CA ALA A 73 -0.24 2.48 12.83
C ALA A 73 -0.64 1.21 12.04
N ASP A 74 -1.75 1.25 11.33
CA ASP A 74 -2.23 0.12 10.51
C ASP A 74 -1.53 0.06 9.16
N ILE A 75 -1.13 1.21 8.59
CA ILE A 75 -0.24 1.27 7.43
C ILE A 75 1.08 0.53 7.72
N LYS A 76 1.66 0.73 8.91
CA LYS A 76 2.88 0.04 9.34
C LYS A 76 2.69 -1.47 9.48
N LYS A 77 1.54 -1.93 9.98
CA LYS A 77 1.21 -3.37 10.03
C LYS A 77 1.11 -3.94 8.61
N LYS A 78 0.41 -3.25 7.71
CA LYS A 78 0.23 -3.68 6.31
C LYS A 78 1.55 -3.71 5.56
N TYR A 79 2.43 -2.73 5.77
CA TYR A 79 3.80 -2.75 5.25
C TYR A 79 4.56 -4.00 5.70
N ARG A 80 4.50 -4.37 6.98
CA ARG A 80 5.18 -5.58 7.49
C ARG A 80 4.64 -6.84 6.82
N GLN A 81 3.32 -6.99 6.71
CA GLN A 81 2.70 -8.12 6.01
C GLN A 81 3.20 -8.20 4.56
N MET A 82 3.07 -7.10 3.84
CA MET A 82 3.46 -6.97 2.44
C MET A 82 4.93 -7.30 2.18
N SER A 83 5.82 -6.74 3.00
CA SER A 83 7.26 -6.96 2.90
C SER A 83 7.65 -8.42 3.03
N ILE A 84 6.94 -9.18 3.86
CA ILE A 84 7.18 -10.61 4.03
C ILE A 84 6.70 -11.40 2.81
N LEU A 85 5.53 -11.05 2.27
CA LEU A 85 4.95 -11.71 1.10
C LEU A 85 5.87 -11.59 -0.11
N VAL A 86 6.46 -10.42 -0.33
CA VAL A 86 7.28 -10.14 -1.53
C VAL A 86 8.79 -10.26 -1.28
N HIS A 87 9.22 -10.75 -0.11
CA HIS A 87 10.65 -10.83 0.22
C HIS A 87 11.39 -11.82 -0.71
N PRO A 88 12.56 -11.48 -1.28
CA PRO A 88 13.28 -12.35 -2.22
C PRO A 88 13.69 -13.70 -1.60
N ASP A 89 14.07 -13.71 -0.31
CA ASP A 89 14.43 -14.96 0.41
C ASP A 89 13.27 -15.97 0.48
N LYS A 90 12.03 -15.48 0.58
CA LYS A 90 10.83 -16.33 0.64
C LYS A 90 10.29 -16.68 -0.75
N ASN A 91 10.81 -16.05 -1.80
CA ASN A 91 10.40 -16.24 -3.19
C ASN A 91 11.62 -16.55 -4.08
N PRO A 92 12.38 -17.63 -3.80
CA PRO A 92 13.64 -17.94 -4.49
C PRO A 92 13.44 -18.22 -5.99
N ASP A 93 12.29 -18.76 -6.38
CA ASP A 93 11.93 -19.02 -7.79
C ASP A 93 11.79 -17.74 -8.62
N ASP A 94 11.63 -16.59 -7.97
CA ASP A 94 11.30 -15.31 -8.60
C ASP A 94 12.00 -14.12 -7.92
N GLY A 95 13.24 -14.34 -7.48
CA GLY A 95 13.98 -13.39 -6.63
C GLY A 95 14.11 -11.98 -7.23
N GLU A 96 14.27 -11.86 -8.55
CA GLU A 96 14.40 -10.55 -9.21
C GLU A 96 13.09 -9.76 -9.16
N ARG A 97 11.94 -10.39 -9.48
CA ARG A 97 10.64 -9.70 -9.41
C ARG A 97 10.21 -9.47 -7.97
N ALA A 98 10.51 -10.40 -7.06
CA ALA A 98 10.32 -10.24 -5.63
C ALA A 98 11.07 -9.01 -5.10
N GLN A 99 12.34 -8.84 -5.46
CA GLN A 99 13.13 -7.67 -5.09
C GLN A 99 12.50 -6.37 -5.60
N LYS A 100 12.09 -6.31 -6.87
CA LYS A 100 11.40 -5.14 -7.45
C LYS A 100 10.08 -4.83 -6.73
N ALA A 101 9.30 -5.86 -6.40
CA ALA A 101 8.06 -5.72 -5.65
C ALA A 101 8.32 -5.21 -4.22
N PHE A 102 9.34 -5.74 -3.55
CA PHE A 102 9.78 -5.29 -2.22
C PHE A 102 10.19 -3.82 -2.24
N GLU A 103 10.97 -3.39 -3.23
CA GLU A 103 11.36 -1.99 -3.39
C GLU A 103 10.15 -1.06 -3.59
N ALA A 104 9.14 -1.49 -4.36
CA ALA A 104 7.91 -0.74 -4.53
C ALA A 104 7.14 -0.57 -3.20
N VAL A 105 7.01 -1.66 -2.43
CA VAL A 105 6.37 -1.66 -1.09
C VAL A 105 7.12 -0.76 -0.11
N ASN A 106 8.45 -0.87 -0.07
CA ASN A 106 9.30 -0.06 0.79
C ASN A 106 9.23 1.44 0.42
N LYS A 107 9.25 1.75 -0.87
CA LYS A 107 9.11 3.13 -1.36
C LYS A 107 7.77 3.73 -0.94
N ALA A 108 6.67 2.99 -1.11
CA ALA A 108 5.33 3.43 -0.70
C ALA A 108 5.27 3.74 0.80
N TYR A 109 5.77 2.83 1.64
CA TYR A 109 5.81 3.04 3.09
C TYR A 109 6.65 4.27 3.47
N LYS A 110 7.85 4.43 2.91
CA LYS A 110 8.70 5.61 3.17
C LYS A 110 8.03 6.93 2.79
N THR A 111 7.25 6.94 1.70
CA THR A 111 6.48 8.13 1.31
C THR A 111 5.40 8.47 2.33
N LEU A 112 4.73 7.48 2.90
CA LEU A 112 3.67 7.68 3.90
C LEU A 112 4.21 7.93 5.32
N GLU A 113 5.42 7.47 5.62
CA GLU A 113 6.11 7.70 6.89
C GLU A 113 6.74 9.10 6.97
N ASN A 114 7.19 9.65 5.83
CA ASN A 114 7.70 11.00 5.75
C ASN A 114 6.56 12.05 5.79
N GLU A 115 6.70 13.06 6.64
CA GLU A 115 5.68 14.10 6.83
C GLU A 115 5.34 14.87 5.54
N GLU A 116 6.34 15.27 4.76
CA GLU A 116 6.12 15.96 3.48
C GLU A 116 5.50 15.05 2.42
N GLY A 117 5.87 13.77 2.42
CA GLY A 117 5.31 12.77 1.53
C GLY A 117 3.85 12.48 1.87
N TYR A 118 3.56 12.29 3.15
CA TYR A 118 2.22 12.09 3.69
C TYR A 118 1.30 13.28 3.39
N LYS A 119 1.79 14.51 3.62
CA LYS A 119 1.04 15.74 3.32
C LYS A 119 0.66 15.82 1.84
N ARG A 120 1.63 15.62 0.93
CA ARG A 120 1.36 15.61 -0.52
C ARG A 120 0.37 14.53 -0.92
N CYS A 121 0.49 13.35 -0.33
CA CYS A 121 -0.48 12.27 -0.58
C CYS A 121 -1.88 12.68 -0.11
N LYS A 122 -2.01 13.30 1.07
CA LYS A 122 -3.28 13.78 1.58
C LYS A 122 -3.92 14.85 0.71
N GLU A 123 -3.15 15.80 0.20
CA GLU A 123 -3.61 16.85 -0.74
C GLU A 123 -4.18 16.23 -2.02
N ILE A 124 -3.50 15.23 -2.59
CA ILE A 124 -3.97 14.49 -3.77
C ILE A 124 -5.30 13.78 -3.49
N ILE A 125 -5.42 13.16 -2.31
CA ILE A 125 -6.64 12.46 -1.90
C ILE A 125 -7.80 13.44 -1.71
N GLU A 126 -7.56 14.60 -1.10
CA GLU A 126 -8.55 15.65 -0.92
C GLU A 126 -9.04 16.19 -2.26
N GLU A 127 -8.12 16.50 -3.18
CA GLU A 127 -8.48 16.90 -4.55
C GLU A 127 -9.31 15.83 -5.29
N ALA A 128 -8.98 14.56 -5.10
CA ALA A 128 -9.76 13.47 -5.69
C ALA A 128 -11.16 13.35 -5.06
N LYS A 129 -11.31 13.59 -3.74
CA LYS A 129 -12.61 13.63 -3.06
C LYS A 129 -13.47 14.77 -3.61
N ASP A 130 -12.89 15.96 -3.79
CA ASP A 130 -13.59 17.10 -4.36
C ASP A 130 -14.12 16.81 -5.78
N ARG A 131 -13.31 16.18 -6.64
CA ARG A 131 -13.73 15.77 -7.99
C ARG A 131 -14.90 14.77 -7.98
N VAL A 132 -14.90 13.84 -7.03
CA VAL A 132 -15.99 12.88 -6.84
C VAL A 132 -17.26 13.59 -6.38
N ASP A 133 -17.15 14.50 -5.43
CA ASP A 133 -18.28 15.26 -4.91
C ASP A 133 -18.93 16.13 -5.99
N GLU A 134 -18.12 16.76 -6.84
CA GLU A 134 -18.61 17.49 -8.02
C GLU A 134 -19.34 16.58 -9.00
N MET A 135 -18.79 15.41 -9.30
CA MET A 135 -19.43 14.42 -10.17
C MET A 135 -20.79 13.99 -9.60
N ILE A 136 -20.87 13.70 -8.29
CA ILE A 136 -22.11 13.31 -7.62
C ILE A 136 -23.13 14.46 -7.67
N LYS A 137 -22.71 15.71 -7.41
CA LYS A 137 -23.57 16.90 -7.51
C LYS A 137 -24.12 17.08 -8.93
N GLN A 138 -23.28 16.90 -9.96
CA GLN A 138 -23.71 17.00 -11.36
C GLN A 138 -24.70 15.90 -11.73
N LYS A 139 -24.42 14.65 -11.34
CA LYS A 139 -25.31 13.50 -11.59
C LYS A 139 -26.67 13.67 -10.92
N LYS A 140 -26.70 14.11 -9.66
CA LYS A 140 -27.95 14.46 -8.95
C LYS A 140 -28.75 15.55 -9.67
N LYS A 141 -28.07 16.59 -10.21
CA LYS A 141 -28.73 17.65 -11.01
C LYS A 141 -29.31 17.12 -12.32
N GLN A 142 -28.62 16.19 -13.00
CA GLN A 142 -29.14 15.55 -14.22
C GLN A 142 -30.37 14.69 -13.93
N LEU A 143 -30.31 13.83 -12.90
CA LEU A 143 -31.46 13.00 -12.50
C LEU A 143 -32.70 13.84 -12.16
N LYS A 144 -32.50 14.99 -11.50
CA LYS A 144 -33.57 15.96 -11.22
C LYS A 144 -34.18 16.56 -12.50
N LYS A 145 -33.36 16.81 -13.54
CA LYS A 145 -33.84 17.31 -14.84
C LYS A 145 -34.58 16.24 -15.64
N GLU A 146 -34.19 14.97 -15.50
CA GLU A 146 -34.78 13.82 -16.19
C GLU A 146 -36.02 13.24 -15.49
N GLY A 147 -36.40 13.75 -14.31
CA GLY A 147 -37.59 13.30 -13.58
C GLY A 147 -37.47 11.89 -12.96
N LYS A 148 -36.25 11.36 -12.83
CA LYS A 148 -35.97 10.04 -12.24
C LYS A 148 -35.85 10.13 -10.70
N PRO A 149 -36.16 9.06 -9.94
CA PRO A 149 -35.99 9.04 -8.50
C PRO A 149 -34.55 9.36 -8.08
N GLN A 150 -34.41 10.13 -7.00
CA GLN A 150 -33.15 10.72 -6.54
C GLN A 150 -32.29 9.76 -5.68
N ASP A 151 -32.79 8.54 -5.45
CA ASP A 151 -32.03 7.51 -4.74
C ASP A 151 -30.86 7.03 -5.58
N VAL A 152 -29.67 7.02 -4.98
CA VAL A 152 -28.44 6.58 -5.63
C VAL A 152 -28.46 5.04 -5.63
N PRO A 153 -28.55 4.38 -6.80
CA PRO A 153 -28.54 2.92 -6.86
C PRO A 153 -27.22 2.36 -6.30
N GLU A 154 -27.22 1.14 -5.78
CA GLU A 154 -26.02 0.44 -5.29
C GLU A 154 -24.90 0.38 -6.37
N ASP A 155 -25.29 0.21 -7.63
CA ASP A 155 -24.42 0.25 -8.83
C ASP A 155 -23.72 1.63 -9.05
N ASP A 156 -24.19 2.71 -8.43
CA ASP A 156 -23.51 4.00 -8.45
C ASP A 156 -22.41 4.11 -7.38
N SER A 157 -22.47 3.34 -6.29
CA SER A 157 -21.45 3.35 -5.23
C SER A 157 -20.11 2.79 -5.73
N ASP A 158 -20.16 1.67 -6.45
CA ASP A 158 -18.96 1.08 -7.05
C ASP A 158 -18.38 1.98 -8.13
N LYS A 159 -19.22 2.61 -8.95
CA LYS A 159 -18.77 3.60 -9.95
C LYS A 159 -18.13 4.81 -9.29
N VAL A 160 -18.66 5.28 -8.16
CA VAL A 160 -18.06 6.36 -7.36
C VAL A 160 -16.69 5.93 -6.83
N ARG A 161 -16.57 4.72 -6.27
CA ARG A 161 -15.29 4.18 -5.81
C ARG A 161 -14.28 4.06 -6.95
N GLN A 162 -14.68 3.52 -8.09
CA GLN A 162 -13.84 3.39 -9.28
C GLN A 162 -13.41 4.76 -9.81
N PHE A 163 -14.32 5.73 -9.85
CA PHE A 163 -14.01 7.10 -10.27
C PHE A 163 -13.04 7.78 -9.31
N PHE A 164 -13.21 7.59 -8.00
CA PHE A 164 -12.29 8.09 -6.98
C PHE A 164 -10.88 7.53 -7.18
N LEU A 165 -10.74 6.20 -7.24
CA LEU A 165 -9.45 5.54 -7.47
C LEU A 165 -8.81 5.95 -8.80
N SER A 166 -9.61 6.07 -9.87
CA SER A 166 -9.15 6.56 -11.17
C SER A 166 -8.65 8.00 -11.08
N SER A 167 -9.34 8.86 -10.34
CA SER A 167 -8.99 10.27 -10.16
C SER A 167 -7.68 10.43 -9.40
N ILE A 168 -7.50 9.68 -8.31
CA ILE A 168 -6.24 9.64 -7.56
C ILE A 168 -5.09 9.26 -8.48
N ASN A 169 -5.21 8.14 -9.19
CA ASN A 169 -4.15 7.66 -10.08
C ASN A 169 -3.83 8.65 -11.20
N LYS A 170 -4.84 9.32 -11.77
CA LYS A 170 -4.63 10.38 -12.77
C LYS A 170 -3.80 11.54 -12.20
N ILE A 171 -4.12 12.02 -11.00
CA ILE A 171 -3.39 13.13 -10.37
C ILE A 171 -1.93 12.73 -10.12
N TYR A 172 -1.68 11.53 -9.56
CA TYR A 172 -0.32 11.02 -9.37
C TYR A 172 0.47 10.94 -10.68
N ILE A 173 -0.15 10.46 -11.76
CA ILE A 173 0.48 10.40 -13.09
C ILE A 173 0.81 11.81 -13.59
N THR A 174 -0.14 12.75 -13.48
CA THR A 174 0.07 14.14 -13.90
C THR A 174 1.24 14.79 -13.17
N ILE A 175 1.29 14.66 -11.84
CA ILE A 175 2.40 15.20 -11.02
C ILE A 175 3.73 14.53 -11.40
N SER A 176 3.74 13.22 -11.61
CA SER A 176 4.95 12.49 -12.02
C SER A 176 5.46 12.89 -13.41
N GLN A 177 4.56 13.23 -14.34
CA GLN A 177 4.95 13.73 -15.65
C GLN A 177 5.45 15.17 -15.58
N PHE A 178 4.82 16.02 -14.77
CA PHE A 178 5.25 17.40 -14.57
C PHE A 178 6.68 17.48 -14.01
N ASN A 179 6.98 16.69 -12.97
CA ASN A 179 8.30 16.65 -12.34
C ASN A 179 9.42 16.04 -13.22
N ARG A 180 9.09 15.41 -14.35
CA ARG A 180 10.09 14.90 -15.32
C ARG A 180 10.47 15.93 -16.38
N HIS A 181 9.72 17.03 -16.49
CA HIS A 181 9.91 18.07 -17.50
C HIS A 181 10.30 19.42 -16.89
N SER A 182 10.58 19.49 -15.58
CA SER A 182 11.19 20.63 -14.87
C SER A 182 12.59 20.26 -14.42
#